data_AF-A0A1V5B0Y2-F1
#
_entry.id   AF-A0A1V5B0Y2-F1
#
_cell.length_a   1.000
_cell.length_b   1.000
_cell.length_c   1.000
_cell.angle_alpha   90.00
_cell.angle_beta   90.00
_cell.angle_gamma   90.00
#
_symmetry.space_group_name_H-M   'P 1'
#
loop_
_entity.id
_entity.type
_entity.pdbx_description
1 polymer ?
#
loop_
_entity_poly.entity_id
_entity_poly.type
_entity_poly.pdbx_seq_one_letter_code
_entity_poly.pdbx_strand_id
1 'polypeptide(L)'
;MAAPGPPSFEVIGISENDIPPNEDLPPKKKSKLREEIERMLAEKGITFEERIAVMSLDTGQTYYFDDYPQALQFLKGKKGRWYMTTPGIKRTAKPVMLKDEILETEQ
;
A
#
# COMPACT_ATOMS: atom_id res chain seq x y z
N MET A 1 15.91 9.17 49.02
CA MET A 1 16.03 9.84 47.70
C MET A 1 15.00 9.21 46.79
N ALA A 2 14.00 9.97 46.34
CA ALA A 2 12.93 9.47 45.46
C ALA A 2 13.43 9.40 44.02
N ALA A 3 13.13 8.31 43.31
CA ALA A 3 13.51 8.13 41.91
C ALA A 3 12.74 9.11 41.01
N PRO A 4 13.36 9.67 39.96
CA PRO A 4 12.65 10.52 39.01
C PRO A 4 11.60 9.68 38.26
N GLY A 5 10.37 10.19 38.18
CA GLY A 5 9.28 9.56 37.43
C GLY A 5 9.59 9.46 35.93
N PRO A 6 8.91 8.56 35.20
CA PRO A 6 9.13 8.39 33.77
C PRO A 6 8.82 9.68 33.01
N PRO A 7 9.57 9.99 31.92
CA PRO A 7 9.33 11.18 31.13
C PRO A 7 7.95 11.11 30.47
N SER A 8 7.20 12.21 30.56
CA SER A 8 5.95 12.40 29.83
C SER A 8 6.25 12.52 28.34
N PHE A 9 5.75 11.58 27.53
CA PHE A 9 5.76 11.70 26.09
C PHE A 9 4.53 12.50 25.67
N GLU A 10 4.71 13.74 25.22
CA GLU A 10 3.64 14.49 24.59
C GLU A 10 3.36 13.87 23.21
N VAL A 11 2.20 13.24 23.07
CA VAL A 11 1.69 12.81 21.78
C VAL A 11 1.39 14.09 20.99
N ILE A 12 2.21 14.40 19.99
CA ILE A 12 1.95 15.49 19.05
C ILE A 12 0.67 15.11 18.29
N GLY A 13 -0.47 15.57 18.79
CA GLY A 13 -1.76 15.41 18.15
C GLY A 13 -1.79 16.28 16.90
N ILE A 14 -1.75 15.64 15.73
CA ILE A 14 -2.07 16.31 14.48
C ILE A 14 -3.56 16.66 14.54
N SER A 15 -3.90 17.95 14.61
CA SER A 15 -5.29 18.40 14.67
C SER A 15 -5.95 18.19 13.31
N GLU A 16 -7.21 17.76 13.28
CA GLU A 16 -7.98 17.57 12.03
C GLU A 16 -8.04 18.88 11.21
N ASN A 17 -7.88 20.03 11.86
CA ASN A 17 -7.84 21.36 11.26
C ASN A 17 -6.52 21.71 10.55
N ASP A 18 -5.44 20.96 10.79
CA ASP A 18 -4.12 21.20 10.17
C ASP A 18 -3.97 20.45 8.83
N ILE A 19 -4.95 19.62 8.47
CA ILE A 19 -4.98 18.87 7.22
C ILE A 19 -5.70 19.75 6.20
N PRO A 20 -5.00 20.35 5.22
CA PRO A 20 -5.68 21.10 4.18
C PRO A 20 -6.67 20.17 3.47
N PRO A 21 -7.91 20.62 3.19
CA PRO A 21 -8.85 19.84 2.40
C PRO A 21 -8.14 19.47 1.09
N ASN A 22 -8.23 18.19 0.73
CA ASN A 22 -7.63 17.64 -0.47
C ASN A 22 -8.23 18.38 -1.67
N GLU A 23 -7.61 19.49 -2.08
CA GLU A 23 -7.93 20.18 -3.31
C GLU A 23 -7.87 19.12 -4.41
N ASP A 24 -8.97 18.96 -5.15
CA ASP A 24 -9.10 18.04 -6.27
C ASP A 24 -7.99 18.32 -7.28
N LEU A 25 -6.81 17.72 -7.05
CA LEU A 25 -5.69 17.80 -7.97
C LEU A 25 -6.17 17.19 -9.27
N PRO A 26 -6.01 17.89 -10.41
CA PRO A 26 -6.43 17.34 -11.69
C PRO A 26 -5.76 15.98 -11.90
N PRO A 27 -6.47 15.00 -12.49
CA PRO A 27 -5.92 13.66 -12.71
C PRO A 27 -4.59 13.80 -13.44
N LYS A 28 -3.50 13.43 -12.76
CA LYS A 28 -2.14 13.62 -13.28
C LYS A 28 -2.00 12.81 -14.56
N LYS A 29 -1.92 13.49 -15.70
CA LYS A 29 -1.64 12.87 -16.99
C LYS A 29 -0.32 12.12 -16.90
N LYS A 30 -0.35 10.80 -17.12
CA LYS A 30 0.86 9.97 -17.10
C LYS A 30 1.78 10.41 -18.24
N SER A 31 3.09 10.48 -17.96
CA SER A 31 4.08 10.72 -19.00
C SER A 31 4.29 9.44 -19.81
N LYS A 32 4.72 9.58 -21.07
CA LYS A 32 5.06 8.42 -21.93
C LYS A 32 6.09 7.49 -21.26
N LEU A 33 7.08 8.08 -20.58
CA LEU A 33 8.09 7.33 -19.82
C LEU A 33 7.46 6.52 -18.69
N ARG A 34 6.49 7.10 -17.96
CA ARG A 34 5.79 6.38 -16.89
C ARG A 34 4.99 5.20 -17.45
N GLU A 35 4.30 5.39 -18.57
CA GLU A 35 3.54 4.32 -19.23
C GLU A 35 4.45 3.18 -19.71
N GLU A 36 5.61 3.51 -20.27
CA GLU A 36 6.61 2.53 -20.71
C GLU A 36 7.17 1.73 -19.52
N ILE A 37 7.55 2.41 -18.42
CA ILE A 37 8.03 1.75 -17.20
C ILE A 37 6.95 0.87 -16.59
N GLU A 38 5.70 1.35 -16.47
CA GLU A 38 4.57 0.56 -15.95
C GLU A 38 4.32 -0.68 -16.81
N ARG A 39 4.47 -0.60 -18.13
CA ARG A 39 4.37 -1.76 -19.04
C ARG A 39 5.50 -2.77 -18.79
N MET A 40 6.75 -2.33 -18.70
CA MET A 40 7.90 -3.21 -18.43
C MET A 40 7.79 -3.90 -17.07
N LEU A 41 7.29 -3.18 -16.06
CA LEU A 41 7.02 -3.75 -14.74
C LEU A 41 5.89 -4.78 -14.80
N ALA A 42 4.82 -4.51 -15.54
CA ALA A 42 3.69 -5.43 -15.68
C ALA A 42 4.10 -6.75 -16.35
N GLU A 43 4.99 -6.72 -17.34
CA GLU A 43 5.59 -7.93 -17.94
C GLU A 43 6.33 -8.79 -16.91
N LYS A 44 6.93 -8.16 -15.91
CA LYS A 44 7.62 -8.82 -14.78
C LYS A 44 6.67 -9.20 -13.64
N GLY A 45 5.35 -9.05 -13.82
CA GLY A 45 4.34 -9.33 -12.79
C GLY A 45 4.30 -8.26 -11.68
N ILE A 46 4.80 -7.06 -11.96
CA ILE A 46 4.84 -5.94 -11.03
C ILE A 46 3.87 -4.88 -11.52
N THR A 47 2.82 -4.59 -10.74
CA THR A 47 1.81 -3.59 -11.09
C THR A 47 1.84 -2.45 -10.11
N PHE A 48 1.65 -1.23 -10.59
CA PHE A 48 1.48 -0.07 -9.73
C PHE A 48 0.03 -0.03 -9.22
N GLU A 49 -0.16 -0.06 -7.91
CA GLU A 49 -1.45 0.15 -7.26
C GLU A 49 -1.55 1.62 -6.84
N GLU A 50 -2.50 2.34 -7.42
CA GLU A 50 -2.75 3.74 -7.06
C GLU A 50 -3.60 3.88 -5.79
N ARG A 51 -4.16 2.77 -5.29
CA ARG A 51 -5.07 2.72 -4.14
C ARG A 51 -4.39 2.28 -2.85
N ILE A 52 -4.89 2.82 -1.75
CA ILE A 52 -4.57 2.35 -0.40
C ILE A 52 -5.25 0.99 -0.22
N ALA A 53 -4.49 -0.01 0.21
CA ALA A 53 -5.05 -1.31 0.54
C ALA A 53 -5.10 -1.49 2.06
N VAL A 54 -6.22 -2.00 2.56
CA VAL A 54 -6.43 -2.34 3.97
C VAL A 54 -6.75 -3.82 4.05
N MET A 55 -5.91 -4.60 4.72
CA MET A 55 -6.01 -6.04 4.83
C MET A 55 -6.24 -6.46 6.28
N SER A 56 -7.26 -7.29 6.52
CA SER A 56 -7.41 -7.99 7.79
C SER A 56 -6.44 -9.16 7.85
N LEU A 57 -5.60 -9.21 8.88
CA LEU A 57 -4.70 -10.35 9.10
C LEU A 57 -5.40 -11.56 9.71
N ASP A 58 -6.59 -11.35 10.29
CA ASP A 58 -7.35 -12.41 10.92
C ASP A 58 -8.23 -13.15 9.90
N THR A 59 -8.77 -12.44 8.89
CA THR A 59 -9.63 -13.05 7.85
C THR A 59 -8.97 -13.15 6.47
N GLY A 60 -7.86 -12.45 6.23
CA GLY A 60 -7.22 -12.35 4.92
C GLY A 60 -7.98 -11.47 3.91
N GLN A 61 -9.05 -10.79 4.33
CA GLN A 61 -9.83 -9.91 3.45
C GLN A 61 -9.11 -8.59 3.19
N THR A 62 -9.09 -8.16 1.93
CA THR A 62 -8.46 -6.91 1.49
C THR A 62 -9.49 -5.95 0.89
N TYR A 63 -9.42 -4.69 1.30
CA TYR A 63 -10.26 -3.58 0.85
C TYR A 63 -9.38 -2.50 0.23
N TYR A 64 -9.91 -1.77 -0.76
CA TYR A 64 -9.17 -0.74 -1.49
C TYR A 64 -9.87 0.61 -1.39
N PHE A 65 -9.09 1.67 -1.20
CA PHE A 65 -9.55 3.05 -1.04
C PHE A 65 -8.72 3.99 -1.89
N ASP A 66 -9.35 5.01 -2.45
CA ASP A 66 -8.64 6.04 -3.24
C ASP A 66 -8.00 7.10 -2.32
N ASP A 67 -8.51 7.28 -1.10
CA ASP A 67 -8.03 8.30 -0.15
C ASP A 67 -7.83 7.77 1.28
N TYR A 68 -6.86 8.34 1.98
CA TYR A 68 -6.42 7.92 3.33
C TYR A 68 -7.47 8.15 4.42
N PRO A 69 -8.18 9.29 4.47
CA PRO A 69 -9.27 9.51 5.42
C PRO A 69 -10.40 8.47 5.25
N GLN A 70 -10.70 8.05 4.02
CA GLN A 70 -11.71 7.01 3.79
C GLN A 70 -11.26 5.66 4.36
N ALA A 71 -9.99 5.29 4.18
CA ALA A 71 -9.42 4.08 4.76
C ALA A 71 -9.45 4.10 6.30
N LEU A 72 -9.12 5.24 6.92
CA LEU A 72 -9.21 5.42 8.37
C LEU A 72 -10.65 5.34 8.88
N GLN A 73 -11.58 5.96 8.17
CA GLN A 73 -13.00 5.91 8.53
C GLN A 73 -13.55 4.48 8.45
N PHE A 74 -13.10 3.68 7.48
CA PHE A 74 -13.42 2.26 7.40
C PHE A 74 -12.87 1.45 8.59
N LEU A 75 -11.65 1.76 9.03
CA LEU A 75 -11.03 1.11 10.19
C LEU A 75 -11.67 1.50 11.52
N LYS A 76 -12.37 2.63 11.58
CA LYS A 76 -13.06 3.10 12.78
C LYS A 76 -14.08 2.07 13.25
N GLY A 77 -13.88 1.53 14.45
CA GLY A 77 -14.74 0.53 15.05
C GLY A 77 -14.50 -0.91 14.59
N LYS A 78 -13.54 -1.16 13.68
CA LYS A 78 -13.08 -2.51 13.35
C LYS A 78 -12.14 -3.00 14.45
N LYS A 79 -12.39 -4.21 14.95
CA LYS A 79 -11.52 -4.90 15.90
C LYS A 79 -10.56 -5.83 15.15
N GLY A 80 -9.47 -6.22 15.81
CA GLY A 80 -8.49 -7.16 15.28
C GLY A 80 -7.28 -6.48 14.65
N ARG A 81 -6.47 -7.28 13.95
CA ARG A 81 -5.21 -6.81 13.35
C ARG A 81 -5.42 -6.45 11.90
N TRP A 82 -5.10 -5.19 11.58
CA TRP A 82 -5.25 -4.63 10.25
C TRP A 82 -3.91 -4.09 9.75
N TYR A 83 -3.61 -4.40 8.49
CA TYR A 83 -2.44 -3.88 7.79
C TYR A 83 -2.89 -2.91 6.71
N MET A 84 -2.28 -1.73 6.63
CA MET A 84 -2.59 -0.72 5.63
C MET A 84 -1.34 -0.44 4.80
N THR A 85 -1.48 -0.50 3.48
CA THR A 85 -0.41 -0.15 2.54
C THR A 85 -0.76 1.12 1.80
N THR A 86 0.21 2.02 1.71
CA THR A 86 0.14 3.19 0.83
C THR A 86 0.08 2.76 -0.65
N PRO A 87 -0.43 3.63 -1.55
CA PRO A 87 -0.29 3.43 -2.98
C PRO A 87 1.17 3.14 -3.34
N GLY A 88 1.39 2.20 -4.26
CA GLY A 88 2.74 1.79 -4.60
C GLY A 88 2.80 0.49 -5.38
N ILE A 89 3.99 -0.10 -5.40
CA ILE A 89 4.29 -1.26 -6.22
C ILE A 89 3.71 -2.53 -5.57
N LYS A 90 2.83 -3.22 -6.29
CA LYS A 90 2.37 -4.57 -5.94
C LYS A 90 3.02 -5.59 -6.86
N ARG A 91 3.41 -6.72 -6.28
CA ARG A 91 3.74 -7.92 -7.06
C ARG A 91 2.45 -8.71 -7.22
N THR A 92 1.96 -8.84 -8.44
CA THR A 92 0.96 -9.85 -8.73
C THR A 92 1.67 -11.19 -8.57
N ALA A 93 1.21 -12.04 -7.66
CA ALA A 93 1.68 -13.41 -7.58
C ALA A 93 1.17 -14.19 -8.80
N LYS A 94 1.72 -13.89 -10.00
CA LYS A 94 1.79 -14.91 -11.02
C LYS A 94 2.76 -15.94 -10.46
N PRO A 95 2.40 -17.24 -10.38
CA PRO A 95 3.40 -18.26 -10.16
C PRO A 95 4.44 -18.04 -11.25
N VAL A 96 5.68 -17.77 -10.84
CA VAL A 96 6.81 -17.90 -11.73
C VAL A 96 6.76 -19.36 -12.15
N MET A 97 6.24 -19.62 -13.36
CA MET A 97 6.50 -20.88 -14.04
C MET A 97 8.02 -20.92 -14.12
N LEU A 98 8.65 -21.73 -13.25
CA LEU A 98 10.04 -22.08 -13.39
C LEU A 98 10.16 -22.64 -14.81
N LYS A 99 10.74 -21.86 -15.72
CA LYS A 99 11.28 -22.39 -16.96
C LYS A 99 12.66 -22.98 -16.64
N ASP A 100 12.68 -23.91 -15.70
CA ASP A 100 13.81 -24.81 -15.50
C ASP A 100 13.41 -26.15 -16.09
N GLU A 101 13.29 -26.17 -17.42
CA GLU A 101 13.40 -27.39 -18.24
C GLU A 101 13.91 -26.97 -19.62
N ILE A 102 15.07 -26.30 -19.61
CA ILE A 102 16.05 -26.47 -20.68
C ILE A 102 17.07 -27.46 -20.12
N LEU A 103 16.82 -28.75 -20.32
CA LEU A 103 17.90 -29.73 -20.33
C LEU A 103 17.51 -30.84 -21.30
N GLU A 104 18.26 -30.85 -22.41
CA GLU A 104 18.74 -32.03 -23.12
C GLU A 104 17.76 -33.18 -23.29
N THR A 105 17.23 -33.30 -24.50
CA THR A 105 17.16 -34.62 -25.10
C THR A 105 17.68 -34.50 -26.52
N GLU A 106 18.94 -34.87 -26.68
CA GLU A 106 19.43 -35.36 -27.97
C GLU A 106 18.49 -36.45 -28.48
N GLN A 107 18.05 -36.30 -29.73
CA GLN A 107 17.90 -37.40 -30.69
C GLN A 107 17.67 -36.84 -32.10
#